data_AF-A0A2D7A3K5-F1
#
_entry.id   AF-A0A2D7A3K5-F1
#
_cell.length_a   1.000
_cell.length_b   1.000
_cell.length_c   1.000
_cell.angle_alpha   90.00
_cell.angle_beta   90.00
_cell.angle_gamma   90.00
#
_symmetry.space_group_name_H-M   'P 1'
#
loop_
_entity.id
_entity.type
_entity.pdbx_description
1 polymer ?
#
loop_
_entity_poly.entity_id
_entity_poly.type
_entity_poly.pdbx_seq_one_letter_code
_entity_poly.pdbx_strand_id
1 'polypeptide(L)'
;MKLSKILLIIISLITLSSCTSNDEDPNTELDELIDVGDNSNTNSNQNSDHLITTHPGNKVSSLLMSLNEYNTWKSNDQFSEASYRESIIKDIYKQFNDQYDFIMLILNEDEIPEGINYYGKNIGVSNNISGIGGGIYDYSTNYGSSGKLKSVIQLSSLYYLQNGPVLHELLHNWANYALPTENVDQTGTNLNSFSYYGHWGFTGGSTPGQLGGFKQSTLEDLGNNKYSVESFGAFANGGNSVPYSELELYLMGMIPLSSVNQFTLFNDITSLEIENSKYIFTANRVDYGSAELESLLGVRSPNSIDSQKEFDLLLIVLTDKTLTNTQWDLITSAADWFSFKGADEISLYNFWEATNGIGSINIGN
;
A
#
# COMPACT_ATOMS: atom_id res chain seq x y z
N MET A 1 -31.89 -36.20 -32.11
CA MET A 1 -32.50 -35.40 -31.01
C MET A 1 -32.08 -36.06 -29.71
N LYS A 2 -31.32 -35.50 -28.78
CA LYS A 2 -30.76 -34.15 -28.56
C LYS A 2 -29.36 -34.35 -27.96
N LEU A 3 -28.37 -33.57 -28.41
CA LEU A 3 -27.12 -33.36 -27.67
C LEU A 3 -27.45 -32.56 -26.41
N SER A 4 -27.07 -33.04 -25.21
CA SER A 4 -26.98 -32.19 -24.03
C SER A 4 -25.51 -31.78 -23.84
N LYS A 5 -25.26 -30.48 -24.00
CA LYS A 5 -23.99 -29.84 -23.68
C LYS A 5 -23.70 -30.03 -22.19
N ILE A 6 -22.58 -30.65 -21.86
CA ILE A 6 -22.00 -30.57 -20.53
C ILE A 6 -21.30 -29.21 -20.47
N LEU A 7 -21.85 -28.31 -19.67
CA LEU A 7 -21.25 -27.04 -19.33
C LEU A 7 -20.19 -27.33 -18.26
N LEU A 8 -18.92 -27.27 -18.64
CA LEU A 8 -17.80 -27.34 -17.70
C LEU A 8 -17.75 -25.99 -16.98
N ILE A 9 -18.31 -25.91 -15.77
CA ILE A 9 -18.16 -24.75 -14.90
C ILE A 9 -16.76 -24.86 -14.29
N ILE A 10 -15.83 -24.07 -14.80
CA ILE A 10 -14.53 -23.84 -14.17
C ILE A 10 -14.81 -22.98 -12.94
N ILE A 11 -14.83 -23.62 -11.77
CA ILE A 11 -14.81 -22.92 -10.49
C ILE A 11 -13.40 -22.34 -10.36
N SER A 12 -13.24 -21.05 -10.68
CA SER A 12 -12.07 -20.28 -10.27
C SER A 12 -12.18 -20.07 -8.77
N LEU A 13 -11.52 -20.93 -8.00
CA LEU A 13 -11.12 -20.59 -6.63
C LEU A 13 -10.08 -19.48 -6.79
N ILE A 14 -10.52 -18.23 -6.70
CA ILE A 14 -9.63 -17.10 -6.49
C ILE A 14 -9.17 -17.23 -5.05
N THR A 15 -8.01 -17.85 -4.84
CA THR A 15 -7.29 -17.78 -3.58
C THR A 15 -6.82 -16.34 -3.42
N LEU A 16 -7.61 -15.53 -2.70
CA LEU A 16 -7.17 -14.25 -2.15
C LEU A 16 -6.09 -14.57 -1.11
N SER A 17 -4.83 -14.52 -1.52
CA SER A 17 -3.68 -14.58 -0.63
C SER A 17 -2.80 -13.38 -0.97
N SER A 18 -3.19 -12.21 -0.49
CA SER A 18 -2.39 -10.98 -0.43
C SER A 18 -1.70 -10.90 0.93
N CYS A 19 -0.54 -10.23 0.99
CA CYS A 19 0.41 -10.05 2.12
C CYS A 19 0.00 -10.68 3.46
N THR A 20 0.76 -11.69 3.90
CA THR A 20 0.64 -12.43 5.17
C THR A 20 -0.77 -12.66 5.73
N SER A 21 -1.25 -13.90 5.59
CA SER A 21 -2.18 -14.45 6.58
C SER A 21 -1.43 -14.74 7.88
N ASN A 22 -1.76 -13.99 8.92
CA ASN A 22 -1.54 -14.25 10.35
C ASN A 22 -0.13 -14.04 10.90
N ASP A 23 -0.13 -13.46 12.12
CA ASP A 23 0.97 -13.30 13.10
C ASP A 23 1.85 -12.04 13.00
N GLU A 24 1.24 -10.86 12.86
CA GLU A 24 1.88 -9.62 13.35
C GLU A 24 0.94 -8.95 14.36
N ASP A 25 1.40 -8.85 15.61
CA ASP A 25 0.73 -8.13 16.69
C ASP A 25 0.54 -6.67 16.24
N PRO A 26 -0.67 -6.11 16.26
CA PRO A 26 -0.90 -4.72 15.86
C PRO A 26 -0.20 -3.70 16.78
N ASN A 27 0.39 -4.13 17.91
CA ASN A 27 1.28 -3.28 18.70
C ASN A 27 2.67 -3.10 18.08
N THR A 28 3.08 -3.94 17.11
CA THR A 28 4.39 -3.79 16.46
C THR A 28 4.46 -2.54 15.58
N GLU A 29 3.34 -2.10 14.98
CA GLU A 29 3.30 -0.83 14.22
C GLU A 29 3.29 0.41 15.13
N LEU A 30 2.79 0.29 16.37
CA LEU A 30 2.83 1.39 17.34
C LEU A 30 4.19 1.46 18.07
N ASP A 31 4.84 0.32 18.32
CA ASP A 31 6.16 0.24 18.94
C ASP A 31 7.30 0.57 17.97
N GLU A 32 7.12 0.39 16.65
CA GLU A 32 8.07 0.91 15.65
C GLU A 32 8.07 2.45 15.54
N LEU A 33 7.08 3.13 16.14
CA LEU A 33 7.05 4.59 16.26
C LEU A 33 7.73 5.13 17.53
N ILE A 34 8.25 4.28 18.43
CA ILE A 34 9.02 4.70 19.61
C ILE A 34 10.14 3.69 19.94
N ASP A 35 11.19 3.62 19.13
CA ASP A 35 12.53 3.23 19.63
C ASP A 35 13.52 4.38 19.43
N VAL A 36 13.52 5.31 20.39
CA VAL A 36 14.65 6.23 20.63
C VAL A 36 15.63 5.51 21.56
N GLY A 37 16.21 4.43 21.06
CA GLY A 37 17.29 3.68 21.69
C GLY A 37 18.62 4.10 21.11
N ASP A 38 19.29 5.05 21.76
CA ASP A 38 20.69 5.39 21.51
C ASP A 38 21.57 4.15 21.74
N ASN A 39 21.84 3.39 20.68
CA ASN A 39 22.83 2.32 20.70
C ASN A 39 23.95 2.63 19.71
N SER A 40 24.79 3.59 20.11
CA SER A 40 26.12 3.77 19.55
C SER A 40 26.96 2.50 19.74
N ASN A 41 27.01 1.63 18.72
CA ASN A 41 28.20 0.94 18.23
C ASN A 41 27.84 -0.27 17.37
N THR A 42 27.78 -0.08 16.05
CA THR A 42 28.53 -0.92 15.09
C THR A 42 28.77 -0.09 13.83
N ASN A 43 29.94 0.57 13.76
CA ASN A 43 30.47 1.08 12.50
C ASN A 43 30.83 -0.13 11.62
N SER A 44 29.86 -0.63 10.85
CA SER A 44 30.17 -1.29 9.58
C SER A 44 30.10 -0.21 8.51
N ASN A 45 31.25 0.14 7.93
CA ASN A 45 31.32 0.98 6.73
C ASN A 45 30.61 0.22 5.60
N GLN A 46 29.30 0.39 5.45
CA GLN A 46 28.49 -0.10 4.33
C GLN A 46 28.37 0.96 3.23
N ASN A 47 29.39 1.80 3.04
CA ASN A 47 29.49 2.65 1.86
C ASN A 47 29.98 1.80 0.68
N SER A 48 29.06 1.02 0.14
CA SER A 48 29.21 0.38 -1.16
C SER A 48 28.86 1.45 -2.20
N ASP A 49 29.82 1.91 -3.00
CA ASP A 49 29.49 2.75 -4.15
C ASP A 49 28.86 1.85 -5.23
N HIS A 50 27.58 1.57 -5.06
CA HIS A 50 26.81 0.71 -5.93
C HIS A 50 26.82 1.25 -7.37
N LEU A 51 27.04 0.34 -8.32
CA LEU A 51 26.88 0.68 -9.73
C LEU A 51 25.39 0.79 -10.04
N ILE A 52 24.95 2.00 -10.36
CA ILE A 52 23.60 2.25 -10.86
C ILE A 52 23.67 2.43 -12.37
N THR A 53 22.83 1.70 -13.09
CA THR A 53 22.71 1.77 -14.54
C THR A 53 21.31 2.23 -14.90
N THR A 54 21.20 3.27 -15.72
CA THR A 54 19.94 3.79 -16.22
C THR A 54 19.65 3.24 -17.61
N HIS A 55 18.44 2.72 -17.83
CA HIS A 55 17.99 2.31 -19.15
C HIS A 55 17.96 3.51 -20.12
N PRO A 56 18.23 3.36 -21.44
CA PRO A 56 18.25 4.48 -22.40
C PRO A 56 16.99 5.35 -22.46
N GLY A 57 15.85 4.86 -21.95
CA GLY A 57 14.61 5.63 -21.82
C GLY A 57 14.53 6.54 -20.57
N ASN A 58 15.54 6.53 -19.70
CA ASN A 58 15.65 7.31 -18.46
C ASN A 58 14.49 7.20 -17.46
N LYS A 59 13.67 6.13 -17.53
CA LYS A 59 12.55 5.91 -16.60
C LYS A 59 12.87 4.97 -15.45
N VAL A 60 13.75 4.00 -15.69
CA VAL A 60 14.08 2.96 -14.73
C VAL A 60 15.59 2.83 -14.64
N SER A 61 16.08 2.66 -13.42
CA SER A 61 17.48 2.34 -13.15
C SER A 61 17.59 1.00 -12.42
N SER A 62 18.76 0.38 -12.46
CA SER A 62 19.07 -0.81 -11.68
C SER A 62 20.27 -0.52 -10.78
N LEU A 63 20.22 -0.98 -9.54
CA LEU A 63 21.33 -0.93 -8.59
C LEU A 63 21.93 -2.33 -8.47
N LEU A 64 23.19 -2.46 -8.89
CA LEU A 64 23.91 -3.72 -8.91
C LEU A 64 24.57 -3.99 -7.55
N MET A 65 24.06 -5.00 -6.85
CA MET A 65 24.61 -5.54 -5.60
C MET A 65 25.56 -6.70 -5.89
N SER A 66 26.40 -7.04 -4.90
CA SER A 66 27.09 -8.34 -4.95
C SER A 66 26.10 -9.50 -4.77
N LEU A 67 26.42 -10.69 -5.29
CA LEU A 67 25.58 -11.89 -5.08
C LEU A 67 25.30 -12.17 -3.60
N ASN A 68 26.31 -12.00 -2.73
CA ASN A 68 26.15 -12.24 -1.30
C ASN A 68 25.22 -11.21 -0.64
N GLU A 69 25.40 -9.94 -0.98
CA GLU A 69 24.57 -8.84 -0.49
C GLU A 69 23.12 -9.01 -0.92
N TYR A 70 22.85 -9.24 -2.21
CA TYR A 70 21.50 -9.43 -2.72
C TYR A 70 20.81 -10.66 -2.12
N ASN A 71 21.53 -11.77 -1.92
CA ASN A 71 20.98 -12.93 -1.22
C ASN A 71 20.66 -12.60 0.25
N THR A 72 21.53 -11.86 0.94
CA THR A 72 21.30 -11.45 2.34
C THR A 72 20.11 -10.50 2.42
N TRP A 73 19.99 -9.57 1.47
CA TRP A 73 18.88 -8.62 1.38
C TRP A 73 17.53 -9.32 1.39
N LYS A 74 17.38 -10.32 0.53
CA LYS A 74 16.13 -11.07 0.37
C LYS A 74 15.89 -12.14 1.43
N SER A 75 16.93 -12.80 1.92
CA SER A 75 16.78 -13.88 2.91
C SER A 75 16.49 -13.38 4.33
N ASN A 76 16.90 -12.14 4.64
CA ASN A 76 16.77 -11.56 5.98
C ASN A 76 15.88 -10.32 6.01
N ASP A 77 15.12 -10.04 4.94
CA ASP A 77 14.29 -8.84 4.82
C ASP A 77 15.02 -7.54 5.21
N GLN A 78 16.20 -7.30 4.62
CA GLN A 78 17.01 -6.13 4.98
C GLN A 78 16.32 -4.79 4.67
N PHE A 79 15.26 -4.79 3.86
CA PHE A 79 14.46 -3.60 3.65
C PHE A 79 13.75 -3.14 4.93
N SER A 80 13.32 -4.04 5.81
CA SER A 80 12.68 -3.67 7.08
C SER A 80 13.68 -3.04 8.06
N GLU A 81 14.93 -3.44 7.98
CA GLU A 81 16.02 -2.95 8.81
C GLU A 81 16.51 -1.56 8.37
N ALA A 82 16.23 -0.52 9.17
CA ALA A 82 16.49 0.88 8.82
C ALA A 82 17.93 1.15 8.36
N SER A 83 18.92 0.55 9.02
CA SER A 83 20.33 0.78 8.69
C SER A 83 20.71 0.36 7.26
N TYR A 84 20.16 -0.74 6.75
CA TYR A 84 20.43 -1.21 5.38
C TYR A 84 19.64 -0.39 4.37
N ARG A 85 18.34 -0.16 4.63
CA ARG A 85 17.46 0.63 3.77
C ARG A 85 17.99 2.06 3.58
N GLU A 86 18.33 2.75 4.68
CA GLU A 86 18.89 4.11 4.62
C GLU A 86 20.21 4.16 3.85
N SER A 87 21.07 3.15 3.99
CA SER A 87 22.34 3.08 3.27
C SER A 87 22.13 3.01 1.76
N ILE A 88 21.22 2.13 1.29
CA ILE A 88 20.90 2.00 -0.13
C ILE A 88 20.33 3.29 -0.71
N ILE A 89 19.42 3.96 0.02
CA ILE A 89 18.84 5.22 -0.45
C ILE A 89 19.88 6.35 -0.49
N LYS A 90 20.80 6.42 0.48
CA LYS A 90 21.94 7.37 0.45
C LYS A 90 22.82 7.14 -0.79
N ASP A 91 23.09 5.90 -1.16
CA ASP A 91 23.85 5.58 -2.36
C ASP A 91 23.12 6.02 -3.63
N ILE A 92 21.80 5.86 -3.68
CA ILE A 92 20.96 6.35 -4.77
C ILE A 92 21.08 7.88 -4.90
N TYR A 93 20.97 8.63 -3.80
CA TYR A 93 21.12 10.09 -3.84
C TYR A 93 22.52 10.61 -4.16
N LYS A 94 23.56 9.76 -4.20
CA LYS A 94 24.86 10.15 -4.77
C LYS A 94 24.76 10.36 -6.30
N GLN A 95 23.77 9.77 -6.96
CA GLN A 95 23.60 9.82 -8.42
C GLN A 95 22.39 10.61 -8.89
N PHE A 96 21.32 10.65 -8.10
CA PHE A 96 20.09 11.37 -8.44
C PHE A 96 19.88 12.58 -7.54
N ASN A 97 19.21 13.60 -8.10
CA ASN A 97 18.83 14.78 -7.33
C ASN A 97 17.71 14.46 -6.33
N ASP A 98 17.65 15.20 -5.23
CA ASP A 98 16.57 15.14 -4.25
C ASP A 98 15.29 15.82 -4.77
N GLN A 99 14.58 15.13 -5.65
CA GLN A 99 13.36 15.63 -6.30
C GLN A 99 12.17 14.67 -6.23
N TYR A 100 12.36 13.49 -5.63
CA TYR A 100 11.36 12.42 -5.63
C TYR A 100 10.52 12.43 -4.37
N ASP A 101 9.20 12.35 -4.54
CA ASP A 101 8.28 12.12 -3.43
C ASP A 101 8.41 10.68 -2.93
N PHE A 102 8.70 9.73 -3.82
CA PHE A 102 8.83 8.32 -3.51
C PHE A 102 10.06 7.70 -4.20
N ILE A 103 10.73 6.77 -3.52
CA ILE A 103 11.71 5.88 -4.13
C ILE A 103 11.21 4.45 -3.97
N MET A 104 11.15 3.71 -5.07
CA MET A 104 10.72 2.31 -5.08
C MET A 104 11.86 1.39 -5.47
N LEU A 105 12.13 0.43 -4.59
CA LEU A 105 13.08 -0.65 -4.76
C LEU A 105 12.32 -1.88 -5.23
N ILE A 106 12.68 -2.43 -6.38
CA ILE A 106 12.00 -3.60 -6.97
C ILE A 106 13.00 -4.74 -7.02
N LEU A 107 12.68 -5.87 -6.40
CA LEU A 107 13.55 -7.04 -6.49
C LEU A 107 13.50 -7.65 -7.89
N ASN A 108 14.67 -8.00 -8.42
CA ASN A 108 14.81 -8.72 -9.68
C ASN A 108 14.44 -10.21 -9.54
N GLU A 109 13.22 -10.48 -9.08
CA GLU A 109 12.69 -11.82 -8.81
C GLU A 109 11.37 -12.04 -9.54
N ASP A 110 11.11 -13.29 -9.91
CA ASP A 110 9.83 -13.66 -10.52
C ASP A 110 8.74 -13.77 -9.44
N GLU A 111 9.07 -14.36 -8.29
CA GLU A 111 8.17 -14.63 -7.17
C GLU A 111 8.74 -14.07 -5.86
N ILE A 112 7.92 -13.96 -4.82
CA ILE A 112 8.37 -13.52 -3.49
C ILE A 112 9.50 -14.42 -2.99
N PRO A 113 10.66 -13.86 -2.59
CA PRO A 113 11.72 -14.63 -1.95
C PRO A 113 11.27 -15.26 -0.62
N GLU A 114 11.79 -16.45 -0.30
CA GLU A 114 11.42 -17.21 0.93
C GLU A 114 11.60 -16.41 2.24
N GLY A 115 12.56 -15.48 2.29
CA GLY A 115 12.83 -14.64 3.45
C GLY A 115 11.98 -13.37 3.56
N ILE A 116 11.04 -13.15 2.62
CA ILE A 116 10.14 -12.00 2.61
C ILE A 116 8.70 -12.52 2.73
N ASN A 117 7.95 -11.95 3.67
CA ASN A 117 6.56 -12.35 3.93
C ASN A 117 5.52 -11.43 3.25
N TYR A 118 5.95 -10.37 2.55
CA TYR A 118 5.08 -9.39 1.89
C TYR A 118 5.28 -9.29 0.37
N TYR A 119 4.24 -8.84 -0.33
CA TYR A 119 4.30 -8.51 -1.76
C TYR A 119 4.87 -7.10 -2.00
N GLY A 120 4.50 -6.17 -1.12
CA GLY A 120 5.05 -4.83 -1.05
C GLY A 120 5.16 -4.37 0.40
N LYS A 121 6.01 -3.37 0.65
CA LYS A 121 6.12 -2.71 1.96
C LYS A 121 6.47 -1.25 1.77
N ASN A 122 5.71 -0.36 2.40
CA ASN A 122 5.99 1.07 2.50
C ASN A 122 6.65 1.39 3.84
N ILE A 123 7.69 2.24 3.81
CA ILE A 123 8.23 2.89 5.00
C ILE A 123 8.09 4.40 4.85
N GLY A 124 7.28 5.00 5.72
CA GLY A 124 7.13 6.45 5.83
C GLY A 124 8.45 7.13 6.21
N VAL A 125 8.77 8.21 5.51
CA VAL A 125 9.99 9.01 5.72
C VAL A 125 9.64 10.41 6.20
N SER A 126 8.63 11.04 5.61
CA SER A 126 8.15 12.34 6.07
C SER A 126 6.64 12.50 5.85
N ASN A 127 6.00 13.21 6.77
CA ASN A 127 4.63 13.67 6.63
C ASN A 127 4.50 15.10 7.18
N ASN A 128 4.01 16.01 6.33
CA ASN A 128 3.71 17.39 6.70
C ASN A 128 2.21 17.71 6.60
N ILE A 129 1.35 16.70 6.47
CA ILE A 129 -0.09 16.82 6.32
C ILE A 129 -0.76 16.59 7.68
N SER A 130 -1.56 17.57 8.12
CA SER A 130 -2.41 17.42 9.30
C SER A 130 -3.84 17.08 8.89
N GLY A 131 -4.66 16.60 9.84
CA GLY A 131 -6.07 16.29 9.58
C GLY A 131 -6.31 14.97 8.84
N ILE A 132 -5.36 14.04 8.92
CA ILE A 132 -5.45 12.69 8.32
C ILE A 132 -5.25 11.56 9.34
N GLY A 133 -5.22 11.88 10.65
CA GLY A 133 -4.96 10.91 11.72
C GLY A 133 -3.47 10.59 11.94
N GLY A 134 -2.62 10.74 10.93
CA GLY A 134 -1.17 10.61 11.05
C GLY A 134 -0.50 11.82 11.72
N GLY A 135 0.61 11.56 12.42
CA GLY A 135 1.46 12.60 13.01
C GLY A 135 2.30 13.36 11.97
N ILE A 136 2.78 14.54 12.34
CA ILE A 136 3.75 15.32 11.54
C ILE A 136 5.17 14.88 11.92
N TYR A 137 5.97 14.48 10.95
CA TYR A 137 7.34 14.02 11.16
C TYR A 137 8.20 14.21 9.90
N ASP A 138 9.52 14.22 10.07
CA ASP A 138 10.48 14.29 8.96
C ASP A 138 11.79 13.59 9.35
N TYR A 139 12.03 12.42 8.75
CA TYR A 139 13.25 11.63 8.87
C TYR A 139 14.07 11.65 7.56
N SER A 140 13.75 12.53 6.62
CA SER A 140 14.36 12.58 5.28
C SER A 140 15.89 12.67 5.31
N THR A 141 16.47 13.35 6.30
CA THR A 141 17.92 13.47 6.47
C THR A 141 18.60 12.12 6.71
N ASN A 142 17.90 11.16 7.34
CA ASN A 142 18.43 9.81 7.56
C ASN A 142 18.62 9.07 6.24
N TYR A 143 17.86 9.42 5.20
CA TYR A 143 17.94 8.84 3.87
C TYR A 143 18.84 9.64 2.92
N GLY A 144 19.33 10.81 3.32
CA GLY A 144 20.09 11.72 2.45
C GLY A 144 19.21 12.67 1.62
N SER A 145 17.90 12.71 1.87
CA SER A 145 16.98 13.70 1.31
C SER A 145 16.96 14.97 2.17
N SER A 146 16.65 16.12 1.56
CA SER A 146 16.52 17.44 2.17
C SER A 146 15.06 17.82 2.45
N GLY A 147 14.19 16.83 2.70
CA GLY A 147 12.78 17.02 3.04
C GLY A 147 11.78 16.75 1.92
N LYS A 148 12.22 16.26 0.75
CA LYS A 148 11.33 15.96 -0.39
C LYS A 148 10.73 14.54 -0.31
N LEU A 149 11.50 13.57 0.19
CA LEU A 149 11.12 12.16 0.24
C LEU A 149 10.00 11.89 1.28
N LYS A 150 8.86 11.40 0.82
CA LYS A 150 7.70 11.03 1.64
C LYS A 150 7.77 9.59 2.14
N SER A 151 8.11 8.65 1.26
CA SER A 151 8.30 7.25 1.63
C SER A 151 9.28 6.52 0.71
N VAL A 152 9.78 5.39 1.21
CA VAL A 152 10.51 4.40 0.41
C VAL A 152 9.70 3.11 0.39
N ILE A 153 9.64 2.46 -0.76
CA ILE A 153 8.77 1.30 -0.98
C ILE A 153 9.60 0.15 -1.53
N GLN A 154 9.39 -1.07 -1.04
CA GLN A 154 9.89 -2.28 -1.70
C GLN A 154 8.76 -3.05 -2.35
N LEU A 155 8.99 -3.54 -3.58
CA LEU A 155 8.19 -4.57 -4.22
C LEU A 155 9.04 -5.85 -4.36
N SER A 156 8.49 -6.98 -3.92
CA SER A 156 9.27 -8.23 -3.83
C SER A 156 9.41 -9.01 -5.14
N SER A 157 8.84 -8.50 -6.24
CA SER A 157 8.93 -9.09 -7.59
C SER A 157 8.89 -8.02 -8.68
N LEU A 158 9.52 -8.31 -9.83
CA LEU A 158 9.48 -7.45 -11.02
C LEU A 158 8.07 -7.20 -11.57
N TYR A 159 7.13 -8.10 -11.28
CA TYR A 159 5.77 -8.03 -11.83
C TYR A 159 4.82 -7.16 -10.98
N TYR A 160 5.23 -6.78 -9.77
CA TYR A 160 4.34 -6.14 -8.79
C TYR A 160 4.14 -4.64 -8.99
N LEU A 161 4.92 -4.01 -9.87
CA LEU A 161 4.57 -2.66 -10.32
C LEU A 161 3.27 -2.67 -11.12
N GLN A 162 3.07 -3.67 -11.99
CA GLN A 162 1.87 -3.79 -12.81
C GLN A 162 0.72 -4.49 -12.06
N ASN A 163 0.99 -5.66 -11.49
CA ASN A 163 -0.04 -6.49 -10.86
C ASN A 163 -0.42 -6.01 -9.44
N GLY A 164 0.31 -5.05 -8.90
CA GLY A 164 0.20 -4.59 -7.53
C GLY A 164 1.16 -5.34 -6.59
N PRO A 165 1.33 -4.86 -5.35
CA PRO A 165 0.39 -3.98 -4.65
C PRO A 165 0.77 -2.48 -4.64
N VAL A 166 1.41 -1.93 -5.69
CA VAL A 166 1.90 -0.53 -5.67
C VAL A 166 0.86 0.53 -5.26
N LEU A 167 -0.41 0.43 -5.67
CA LEU A 167 -1.45 1.38 -5.26
C LEU A 167 -1.74 1.31 -3.75
N HIS A 168 -1.71 0.11 -3.17
CA HIS A 168 -1.84 -0.14 -1.74
C HIS A 168 -0.63 0.45 -0.99
N GLU A 169 0.58 0.15 -1.45
CA GLU A 169 1.81 0.66 -0.81
C GLU A 169 1.90 2.18 -0.86
N LEU A 170 1.49 2.81 -1.95
CA LEU A 170 1.46 4.28 -2.03
C LEU A 170 0.46 4.88 -1.06
N LEU A 171 -0.69 4.22 -0.86
CA LEU A 171 -1.74 4.74 0.00
C LEU A 171 -1.38 4.69 1.48
N HIS A 172 -0.40 3.88 1.89
CA HIS A 172 0.10 3.90 3.26
C HIS A 172 0.58 5.30 3.70
N ASN A 173 0.96 6.20 2.77
CA ASN A 173 1.23 7.61 3.12
C ASN A 173 0.01 8.38 3.69
N TRP A 174 -1.20 7.87 3.50
CA TRP A 174 -2.48 8.47 3.90
C TRP A 174 -3.46 7.43 4.49
N ALA A 175 -2.92 6.39 5.13
CA ALA A 175 -3.67 5.23 5.61
C ALA A 175 -4.65 5.53 6.76
N ASN A 176 -5.25 4.48 7.30
CA ASN A 176 -6.03 4.59 8.54
C ASN A 176 -5.15 4.72 9.79
N TYR A 177 -5.01 5.92 10.31
CA TYR A 177 -4.25 6.16 11.55
C TYR A 177 -5.11 6.67 12.71
N ALA A 178 -6.42 6.71 12.56
CA ALA A 178 -7.31 7.29 13.58
C ALA A 178 -8.72 6.71 13.65
N LEU A 179 -9.25 6.12 12.57
CA LEU A 179 -10.59 5.55 12.60
C LEU A 179 -10.55 4.24 13.41
N PRO A 180 -11.40 4.09 14.44
CA PRO A 180 -11.37 2.95 15.36
C PRO A 180 -12.11 1.74 14.76
N THR A 181 -11.70 1.34 13.56
CA THR A 181 -12.13 0.08 12.94
C THR A 181 -11.36 -1.07 13.55
N GLU A 182 -12.00 -2.23 13.56
CA GLU A 182 -11.38 -3.45 14.05
C GLU A 182 -11.45 -4.57 13.01
N ASN A 183 -10.70 -5.63 13.28
CA ASN A 183 -10.66 -6.84 12.48
C ASN A 183 -10.76 -8.09 13.38
N VAL A 184 -10.96 -9.25 12.75
CA VAL A 184 -10.93 -10.58 13.37
C VAL A 184 -10.04 -11.52 12.56
N ASP A 185 -9.40 -12.48 13.22
CA ASP A 185 -8.47 -13.44 12.63
C ASP A 185 -9.15 -14.72 12.10
N GLN A 186 -10.43 -14.93 12.45
CA GLN A 186 -11.17 -16.13 12.09
C GLN A 186 -12.69 -15.90 12.04
N THR A 187 -13.39 -16.83 11.40
CA THR A 187 -14.85 -16.93 11.46
C THR A 187 -15.30 -17.66 12.74
N GLY A 188 -16.50 -17.35 13.24
CA GLY A 188 -17.10 -18.04 14.37
C GLY A 188 -17.95 -17.13 15.25
N THR A 189 -18.14 -17.52 16.51
CA THR A 189 -18.87 -16.79 17.54
C THR A 189 -18.01 -16.61 18.78
N ASN A 190 -18.29 -15.61 19.61
CA ASN A 190 -17.47 -15.23 20.78
C ASN A 190 -16.05 -14.83 20.35
N LEU A 191 -15.95 -14.15 19.22
CA LEU A 191 -14.71 -13.55 18.74
C LEU A 191 -14.35 -12.36 19.62
N ASN A 192 -13.04 -12.11 19.73
CA ASN A 192 -12.51 -10.85 20.24
C ASN A 192 -11.84 -10.15 19.06
N SER A 193 -12.39 -9.03 18.65
CA SER A 193 -11.78 -8.18 17.63
C SER A 193 -10.62 -7.37 18.20
N PHE A 194 -9.81 -6.81 17.30
CA PHE A 194 -8.65 -5.98 17.64
C PHE A 194 -8.59 -4.78 16.71
N SER A 195 -8.05 -3.66 17.22
CA SER A 195 -7.84 -2.44 16.44
C SER A 195 -7.01 -2.72 15.19
N TYR A 196 -7.43 -2.14 14.07
CA TYR A 196 -6.82 -2.39 12.77
C TYR A 196 -6.36 -1.08 12.12
N TYR A 197 -5.22 -0.59 12.59
CA TYR A 197 -4.53 0.58 12.03
C TYR A 197 -3.82 0.21 10.73
N GLY A 198 -3.45 1.21 9.93
CA GLY A 198 -2.86 1.02 8.62
C GLY A 198 -3.84 0.57 7.54
N HIS A 199 -5.00 0.01 7.91
CA HIS A 199 -6.01 -0.55 7.01
C HIS A 199 -7.44 -0.20 7.43
N TRP A 200 -8.40 -0.50 6.55
CA TRP A 200 -9.80 -0.12 6.76
C TRP A 200 -10.62 -1.17 7.52
N GLY A 201 -10.13 -2.41 7.67
CA GLY A 201 -10.85 -3.42 8.46
C GLY A 201 -12.29 -3.60 7.99
N PHE A 202 -13.24 -3.64 8.93
CA PHE A 202 -14.68 -3.64 8.64
C PHE A 202 -15.22 -2.21 8.47
N THR A 203 -14.68 -1.47 7.50
CA THR A 203 -15.15 -0.12 7.14
C THR A 203 -15.74 -0.10 5.74
N GLY A 204 -16.88 0.58 5.59
CA GLY A 204 -17.55 0.79 4.33
C GLY A 204 -16.93 1.95 3.55
N GLY A 205 -16.91 1.82 2.22
CA GLY A 205 -16.48 2.88 1.31
C GLY A 205 -17.33 2.92 0.05
N SER A 206 -17.11 3.95 -0.77
CA SER A 206 -17.69 4.02 -2.13
C SER A 206 -17.24 2.85 -3.02
N THR A 207 -16.04 2.34 -2.75
CA THR A 207 -15.50 1.06 -3.20
C THR A 207 -14.89 0.32 -2.00
N PRO A 208 -14.55 -0.97 -2.13
CA PRO A 208 -13.76 -1.68 -1.13
C PRO A 208 -12.35 -1.10 -0.89
N GLY A 209 -11.87 -0.10 -1.64
CA GLY A 209 -10.58 0.57 -1.37
C GLY A 209 -9.33 -0.29 -1.53
N GLN A 210 -8.17 0.37 -1.53
CA GLN A 210 -6.86 -0.27 -1.67
C GLN A 210 -6.36 -0.89 -0.36
N LEU A 211 -6.65 -0.27 0.80
CA LEU A 211 -6.28 -0.77 2.13
C LEU A 211 -7.40 -1.57 2.81
N GLY A 212 -8.29 -2.20 2.02
CA GLY A 212 -9.35 -3.06 2.52
C GLY A 212 -10.67 -2.35 2.80
N GLY A 213 -11.61 -3.05 3.43
CA GLY A 213 -12.98 -2.55 3.65
C GLY A 213 -13.96 -3.03 2.59
N PHE A 214 -15.25 -2.72 2.79
CA PHE A 214 -16.35 -3.24 1.98
C PHE A 214 -17.07 -2.13 1.21
N LYS A 215 -17.84 -2.51 0.19
CA LYS A 215 -18.67 -1.56 -0.55
C LYS A 215 -19.90 -1.16 0.28
N GLN A 216 -19.98 0.10 0.73
CA GLN A 216 -21.01 0.61 1.63
C GLN A 216 -22.44 0.31 1.15
N SER A 217 -22.69 0.36 -0.17
CA SER A 217 -24.01 0.11 -0.75
C SER A 217 -24.52 -1.33 -0.58
N THR A 218 -23.66 -2.24 -0.13
CA THR A 218 -23.97 -3.66 0.11
C THR A 218 -24.33 -3.95 1.56
N LEU A 219 -24.20 -2.96 2.45
CA LEU A 219 -24.51 -3.10 3.86
C LEU A 219 -26.01 -3.29 4.07
N GLU A 220 -26.34 -4.42 4.67
CA GLU A 220 -27.68 -4.80 5.13
C GLU A 220 -27.69 -4.87 6.66
N ASP A 221 -28.58 -4.11 7.29
CA ASP A 221 -28.85 -4.23 8.73
C ASP A 221 -29.88 -5.35 8.95
N LEU A 222 -29.46 -6.42 9.63
CA LEU A 222 -30.29 -7.59 9.94
C LEU A 222 -30.96 -7.49 11.32
N GLY A 223 -30.77 -6.38 12.03
CA GLY A 223 -31.24 -6.15 13.39
C GLY A 223 -30.37 -6.82 14.46
N ASN A 224 -30.54 -6.39 15.72
CA ASN A 224 -29.81 -6.92 16.87
C ASN A 224 -28.28 -6.86 16.70
N ASN A 225 -27.75 -5.74 16.19
CA ASN A 225 -26.33 -5.54 15.92
C ASN A 225 -25.73 -6.55 14.92
N LYS A 226 -26.57 -7.21 14.12
CA LYS A 226 -26.14 -8.15 13.08
C LYS A 226 -26.23 -7.48 11.72
N TYR A 227 -25.18 -7.61 10.92
CA TYR A 227 -25.05 -6.97 9.62
C TYR A 227 -24.63 -7.98 8.56
N SER A 228 -24.89 -7.65 7.30
CA SER A 228 -24.32 -8.37 6.16
C SER A 228 -23.75 -7.42 5.12
N VAL A 229 -22.65 -7.81 4.49
CA VAL A 229 -21.99 -7.09 3.38
C VAL A 229 -21.52 -8.10 2.32
N GLU A 230 -21.26 -7.63 1.10
CA GLU A 230 -20.55 -8.44 0.10
C GLU A 230 -19.14 -8.81 0.58
N SER A 231 -18.60 -9.92 0.09
CA SER A 231 -17.22 -10.34 0.39
C SER A 231 -16.20 -9.23 0.11
N PHE A 232 -15.24 -9.10 1.02
CA PHE A 232 -14.18 -8.11 0.93
C PHE A 232 -12.94 -8.60 1.70
N GLY A 233 -11.79 -7.96 1.46
CA GLY A 233 -10.61 -8.10 2.31
C GLY A 233 -10.53 -6.97 3.32
N ALA A 234 -10.38 -7.31 4.60
CA ALA A 234 -10.18 -6.32 5.67
C ALA A 234 -8.85 -5.56 5.52
N PHE A 235 -7.84 -6.23 4.95
CA PHE A 235 -6.49 -5.73 4.70
C PHE A 235 -6.33 -5.09 3.31
N ALA A 236 -6.79 -5.76 2.26
CA ALA A 236 -6.64 -5.31 0.87
C ALA A 236 -7.67 -5.96 -0.04
N ASN A 237 -7.97 -5.34 -1.17
CA ASN A 237 -8.94 -5.86 -2.15
C ASN A 237 -8.32 -6.15 -3.53
N GLY A 238 -7.15 -6.79 -3.55
CA GLY A 238 -6.61 -7.43 -4.77
C GLY A 238 -5.59 -6.61 -5.55
N GLY A 239 -4.61 -6.00 -4.88
CA GLY A 239 -3.53 -5.26 -5.54
C GLY A 239 -4.06 -4.09 -6.35
N ASN A 240 -3.62 -3.93 -7.59
CA ASN A 240 -4.04 -2.81 -8.45
C ASN A 240 -5.45 -2.97 -9.07
N SER A 241 -6.29 -3.88 -8.59
CA SER A 241 -7.57 -4.23 -9.22
C SER A 241 -8.79 -3.40 -8.76
N VAL A 242 -8.61 -2.49 -7.81
CA VAL A 242 -9.66 -1.58 -7.33
C VAL A 242 -9.17 -0.13 -7.33
N PRO A 243 -10.04 0.86 -7.55
CA PRO A 243 -9.65 2.26 -7.42
C PRO A 243 -9.66 2.68 -5.95
N TYR A 244 -9.11 3.86 -5.66
CA TYR A 244 -9.25 4.46 -4.34
C TYR A 244 -10.70 4.84 -4.04
N SER A 245 -11.14 4.58 -2.81
CA SER A 245 -12.43 5.01 -2.29
C SER A 245 -12.47 6.53 -2.05
N GLU A 246 -13.65 7.09 -1.83
CA GLU A 246 -13.81 8.53 -1.53
C GLU A 246 -13.04 8.94 -0.27
N LEU A 247 -13.02 8.10 0.76
CA LEU A 247 -12.27 8.34 1.99
C LEU A 247 -10.76 8.37 1.71
N GLU A 248 -10.25 7.39 0.98
CA GLU A 248 -8.84 7.33 0.57
C GLU A 248 -8.45 8.56 -0.26
N LEU A 249 -9.28 8.94 -1.24
CA LEU A 249 -9.08 10.14 -2.07
C LEU A 249 -9.09 11.42 -1.24
N TYR A 250 -9.95 11.53 -0.22
CA TYR A 250 -9.97 12.68 0.68
C TYR A 250 -8.69 12.76 1.52
N LEU A 251 -8.21 11.64 2.08
CA LEU A 251 -7.00 11.60 2.89
C LEU A 251 -5.74 11.92 2.06
N MET A 252 -5.69 11.41 0.82
CA MET A 252 -4.70 11.82 -0.20
C MET A 252 -4.81 13.30 -0.59
N GLY A 253 -5.95 13.93 -0.31
CA GLY A 253 -6.25 15.33 -0.63
C GLY A 253 -6.80 15.53 -2.02
N MET A 254 -7.13 14.49 -2.77
CA MET A 254 -7.64 14.56 -4.15
C MET A 254 -9.02 15.19 -4.23
N ILE A 255 -9.87 14.97 -3.23
CA ILE A 255 -11.24 15.52 -3.18
C ILE A 255 -11.50 16.26 -1.86
N PRO A 256 -12.40 17.26 -1.81
CA PRO A 256 -12.78 17.90 -0.55
C PRO A 256 -13.62 16.96 0.32
N LEU A 257 -13.65 17.22 1.63
CA LEU A 257 -14.45 16.46 2.60
C LEU A 257 -15.95 16.43 2.25
N SER A 258 -16.46 17.48 1.60
CA SER A 258 -17.85 17.55 1.14
C SER A 258 -18.20 16.53 0.03
N SER A 259 -17.20 15.91 -0.58
CA SER A 259 -17.36 14.87 -1.60
C SER A 259 -17.25 13.45 -1.04
N VAL A 260 -17.03 13.30 0.28
CA VAL A 260 -17.02 12.01 0.95
C VAL A 260 -18.44 11.72 1.43
N ASN A 261 -19.06 10.68 0.88
CA ASN A 261 -20.36 10.23 1.36
C ASN A 261 -20.27 9.67 2.78
N GLN A 262 -21.40 9.70 3.50
CA GLN A 262 -21.49 9.05 4.80
C GLN A 262 -21.17 7.55 4.64
N PHE A 263 -20.35 7.04 5.55
CA PHE A 263 -19.95 5.65 5.59
C PHE A 263 -20.05 5.08 7.00
N THR A 264 -19.97 3.76 7.10
CA THR A 264 -20.11 3.01 8.34
C THR A 264 -18.84 2.21 8.61
N LEU A 265 -18.36 2.22 9.85
CA LEU A 265 -17.33 1.29 10.32
C LEU A 265 -17.84 0.46 11.48
N PHE A 266 -17.19 -0.68 11.70
CA PHE A 266 -17.55 -1.62 12.75
C PHE A 266 -16.36 -1.91 13.68
N ASN A 267 -16.69 -2.02 14.96
CA ASN A 267 -15.79 -2.49 16.02
C ASN A 267 -16.55 -3.42 16.96
N ASP A 268 -15.88 -3.98 17.96
CA ASP A 268 -16.44 -4.99 18.87
C ASP A 268 -17.09 -6.15 18.09
N ILE A 269 -16.38 -6.70 17.10
CA ILE A 269 -16.87 -7.79 16.24
C ILE A 269 -16.83 -9.09 17.06
N THR A 270 -18.00 -9.62 17.37
CA THR A 270 -18.18 -10.79 18.26
C THR A 270 -18.55 -12.08 17.52
N SER A 271 -18.94 -11.96 16.26
CA SER A 271 -19.15 -13.12 15.39
C SER A 271 -18.95 -12.75 13.92
N LEU A 272 -18.45 -13.70 13.12
CA LEU A 272 -18.33 -13.59 11.67
C LEU A 272 -18.65 -14.95 11.04
N GLU A 273 -19.56 -14.95 10.07
CA GLU A 273 -19.93 -16.10 9.25
C GLU A 273 -19.84 -15.69 7.77
N ILE A 274 -19.40 -16.60 6.91
CA ILE A 274 -19.36 -16.39 5.46
C ILE A 274 -20.36 -17.33 4.81
N GLU A 275 -21.42 -16.77 4.25
CA GLU A 275 -22.50 -17.53 3.59
C GLU A 275 -22.75 -16.94 2.19
N ASN A 276 -22.72 -17.77 1.14
CA ASN A 276 -23.01 -17.35 -0.23
C ASN A 276 -22.23 -16.11 -0.71
N SER A 277 -20.94 -16.01 -0.37
CA SER A 277 -20.06 -14.85 -0.65
C SER A 277 -20.49 -13.53 0.01
N LYS A 278 -21.31 -13.62 1.07
CA LYS A 278 -21.61 -12.51 1.98
C LYS A 278 -20.95 -12.76 3.32
N TYR A 279 -20.47 -11.69 3.92
CA TYR A 279 -19.99 -11.69 5.29
C TYR A 279 -21.17 -11.30 6.16
N ILE A 280 -21.42 -12.06 7.21
CA ILE A 280 -22.51 -11.86 8.15
C ILE A 280 -21.89 -11.80 9.54
N PHE A 281 -22.01 -10.67 10.23
CA PHE A 281 -21.28 -10.44 11.47
C PHE A 281 -22.10 -9.69 12.51
N THR A 282 -21.71 -9.84 13.78
CA THR A 282 -22.30 -9.10 14.90
C THR A 282 -21.24 -8.14 15.42
N ALA A 283 -21.55 -6.85 15.47
CA ALA A 283 -20.59 -5.81 15.82
C ALA A 283 -21.28 -4.55 16.37
N ASN A 284 -20.51 -3.66 16.98
CA ASN A 284 -20.93 -2.29 17.19
C ASN A 284 -20.76 -1.47 15.91
N ARG A 285 -21.72 -0.59 15.64
CA ARG A 285 -21.79 0.22 14.42
C ARG A 285 -21.47 1.67 14.74
N VAL A 286 -20.59 2.28 13.95
CA VAL A 286 -20.28 3.70 14.01
C VAL A 286 -20.43 4.31 12.62
N ASP A 287 -21.25 5.34 12.50
CA ASP A 287 -21.42 6.06 11.24
C ASP A 287 -20.61 7.36 11.25
N TYR A 288 -19.93 7.64 10.14
CA TYR A 288 -19.16 8.87 9.95
C TYR A 288 -19.73 9.67 8.78
N GLY A 289 -20.14 10.90 9.06
CA GLY A 289 -20.32 11.96 8.06
C GLY A 289 -19.16 12.96 8.10
N SER A 290 -19.27 14.02 7.32
CA SER A 290 -18.23 15.06 7.26
C SER A 290 -17.95 15.70 8.62
N ALA A 291 -18.99 15.95 9.43
CA ALA A 291 -18.82 16.61 10.73
C ALA A 291 -18.09 15.71 11.74
N GLU A 292 -18.46 14.43 11.80
CA GLU A 292 -17.82 13.44 12.67
C GLU A 292 -16.36 13.20 12.26
N LEU A 293 -16.11 13.11 10.94
CA LEU A 293 -14.76 12.89 10.42
C LEU A 293 -13.84 14.09 10.70
N GLU A 294 -14.32 15.33 10.48
CA GLU A 294 -13.55 16.54 10.81
C GLU A 294 -13.36 16.69 12.32
N SER A 295 -14.35 16.33 13.14
CA SER A 295 -14.20 16.36 14.59
C SER A 295 -13.16 15.35 15.09
N LEU A 296 -13.02 14.20 14.43
CA LEU A 296 -12.05 13.17 14.77
C LEU A 296 -10.64 13.54 14.30
N LEU A 297 -10.50 13.88 13.02
CA LEU A 297 -9.19 14.08 12.38
C LEU A 297 -8.66 15.50 12.55
N GLY A 298 -9.55 16.48 12.72
CA GLY A 298 -9.28 17.89 12.51
C GLY A 298 -9.40 18.28 11.02
N VAL A 299 -9.30 19.59 10.76
CA VAL A 299 -9.30 20.12 9.38
C VAL A 299 -8.03 19.68 8.66
N ARG A 300 -8.19 19.04 7.50
CA ARG A 300 -7.07 18.63 6.65
C ARG A 300 -6.29 19.85 6.13
N SER A 301 -4.98 19.84 6.34
CA SER A 301 -4.07 20.86 5.82
C SER A 301 -2.83 20.21 5.19
N PRO A 302 -2.51 20.49 3.91
CA PRO A 302 -3.25 21.35 2.97
C PRO A 302 -4.67 20.84 2.72
N ASN A 303 -5.58 21.69 2.25
CA ASN A 303 -6.91 21.25 1.81
C ASN A 303 -6.80 20.62 0.40
N SER A 304 -7.91 20.15 -0.18
CA SER A 304 -7.88 19.48 -1.48
C SER A 304 -7.49 20.37 -2.67
N ILE A 305 -7.67 21.70 -2.57
CA ILE A 305 -7.27 22.67 -3.59
C ILE A 305 -5.74 22.83 -3.60
N ASP A 306 -5.15 22.94 -2.41
CA ASP A 306 -3.72 23.25 -2.25
C ASP A 306 -2.84 21.99 -2.18
N SER A 307 -3.44 20.81 -2.11
CA SER A 307 -2.71 19.54 -2.03
C SER A 307 -2.04 19.18 -3.36
N GLN A 308 -0.81 18.67 -3.26
CA GLN A 308 -0.08 18.07 -4.36
C GLN A 308 -0.93 17.01 -5.08
N LYS A 309 -0.95 17.08 -6.43
CA LYS A 309 -1.65 16.13 -7.32
C LYS A 309 -0.71 15.34 -8.22
N GLU A 310 0.49 15.87 -8.41
CA GLU A 310 1.51 15.28 -9.25
C GLU A 310 2.67 14.88 -8.34
N PHE A 311 3.03 13.60 -8.36
CA PHE A 311 4.11 13.05 -7.55
C PHE A 311 5.22 12.53 -8.45
N ASP A 312 6.46 12.66 -7.98
CA ASP A 312 7.64 12.15 -8.67
C ASP A 312 8.13 10.86 -8.00
N LEU A 313 8.28 9.81 -8.81
CA LEU A 313 8.67 8.47 -8.38
C LEU A 313 9.96 8.03 -9.08
N LEU A 314 10.97 7.67 -8.29
CA LEU A 314 12.18 7.02 -8.78
C LEU A 314 12.03 5.49 -8.69
N LEU A 315 12.26 4.79 -9.80
CA LEU A 315 12.23 3.32 -9.85
C LEU A 315 13.64 2.74 -9.95
N ILE A 316 14.02 1.95 -8.94
CA ILE A 316 15.31 1.25 -8.88
C ILE A 316 15.06 -0.26 -8.76
N VAL A 317 15.57 -1.03 -9.72
CA VAL A 317 15.59 -2.49 -9.64
C VAL A 317 16.85 -2.95 -8.90
N LEU A 318 16.70 -3.67 -7.78
CA LEU A 318 17.81 -4.30 -7.06
C LEU A 318 18.15 -5.64 -7.71
N THR A 319 19.44 -5.87 -7.99
CA THR A 319 19.86 -7.07 -8.72
C THR A 319 21.30 -7.46 -8.42
N ASP A 320 21.64 -8.75 -8.50
CA ASP A 320 23.02 -9.27 -8.39
C ASP A 320 23.77 -9.32 -9.74
N LYS A 321 23.05 -9.09 -10.84
CA LYS A 321 23.55 -9.14 -12.22
C LYS A 321 22.93 -8.02 -13.04
N THR A 322 23.60 -7.64 -14.12
CA THR A 322 23.02 -6.71 -15.10
C THR A 322 21.69 -7.26 -15.62
N LEU A 323 20.65 -6.42 -15.65
CA LEU A 323 19.35 -6.81 -16.19
C LEU A 323 19.47 -7.18 -17.67
N THR A 324 18.72 -8.20 -18.07
CA THR A 324 18.52 -8.58 -19.46
C THR A 324 17.61 -7.59 -20.18
N ASN A 325 17.63 -7.57 -21.51
CA ASN A 325 16.71 -6.74 -22.30
C ASN A 325 15.24 -7.03 -21.95
N THR A 326 14.87 -8.30 -21.76
CA THR A 326 13.51 -8.68 -21.37
C THR A 326 13.11 -8.10 -20.02
N GLN A 327 14.00 -8.11 -19.03
CA GLN A 327 13.73 -7.51 -17.71
C GLN A 327 13.58 -5.99 -17.82
N TRP A 328 14.44 -5.33 -18.61
CA TRP A 328 14.31 -3.90 -18.89
C TRP A 328 13.00 -3.54 -19.58
N ASP A 329 12.62 -4.30 -20.61
CA ASP A 329 11.39 -4.09 -21.37
C ASP A 329 10.15 -4.29 -20.48
N LEU A 330 10.15 -5.33 -19.64
CA LEU A 330 9.09 -5.62 -18.68
C LEU A 330 8.88 -4.44 -17.73
N ILE A 331 9.93 -4.02 -17.02
CA ILE A 331 9.79 -2.99 -16.00
C ILE A 331 9.53 -1.61 -16.60
N THR A 332 10.10 -1.31 -17.78
CA THR A 332 9.83 -0.06 -18.50
C THR A 332 8.39 -0.01 -18.96
N SER A 333 7.84 -1.12 -19.48
CA SER A 333 6.43 -1.18 -19.88
C SER A 333 5.49 -1.03 -18.69
N ALA A 334 5.81 -1.64 -17.55
CA ALA A 334 5.05 -1.46 -16.31
C ALA A 334 5.11 -0.01 -15.80
N ALA A 335 6.28 0.64 -15.88
CA ALA A 335 6.44 2.05 -15.52
C ALA A 335 5.67 2.98 -16.47
N ASP A 336 5.71 2.72 -17.78
CA ASP A 336 4.96 3.46 -18.79
C ASP A 336 3.46 3.36 -18.54
N TRP A 337 2.98 2.15 -18.26
CA TRP A 337 1.58 1.91 -17.90
C TRP A 337 1.19 2.62 -16.61
N PHE A 338 1.96 2.44 -15.53
CA PHE A 338 1.59 2.98 -14.21
C PHE A 338 1.58 4.52 -14.17
N SER A 339 2.47 5.16 -14.96
CA SER A 339 2.55 6.63 -15.10
C SER A 339 1.66 7.21 -16.21
N PHE A 340 0.90 6.38 -16.93
CA PHE A 340 0.05 6.85 -18.02
C PHE A 340 -1.10 7.73 -17.50
N LYS A 341 -1.19 8.97 -17.99
CA LYS A 341 -2.26 9.92 -17.62
C LYS A 341 -3.51 9.70 -18.48
N GLY A 342 -4.12 8.54 -18.38
CA GLY A 342 -5.31 8.20 -19.14
C GLY A 342 -5.94 6.89 -18.70
N ALA A 343 -7.18 6.68 -19.15
CA ALA A 343 -7.81 5.38 -19.04
C ALA A 343 -7.16 4.40 -20.02
N ASP A 344 -7.02 3.17 -19.61
CA ASP A 344 -6.67 2.06 -20.48
C ASP A 344 -7.80 1.01 -20.49
N GLU A 345 -7.65 -0.03 -21.31
CA GLU A 345 -8.68 -1.07 -21.47
C GLU A 345 -8.32 -2.33 -20.65
N ILE A 346 -7.47 -2.18 -19.63
CA ILE A 346 -7.02 -3.27 -18.75
C ILE A 346 -7.91 -3.28 -17.50
N SER A 347 -8.06 -4.45 -16.87
CA SER A 347 -8.84 -4.60 -15.64
C SER A 347 -8.13 -4.08 -14.38
N LEU A 348 -6.89 -3.62 -14.51
CA LEU A 348 -6.07 -3.08 -13.43
C LEU A 348 -6.03 -1.57 -13.57
N TYR A 349 -5.92 -0.87 -12.46
CA TYR A 349 -5.87 0.58 -12.42
C TYR A 349 -4.42 1.05 -12.44
N ASN A 350 -4.07 1.93 -13.38
CA ASN A 350 -2.89 2.78 -13.22
C ASN A 350 -3.18 3.90 -12.19
N PHE A 351 -2.18 4.69 -11.80
CA PHE A 351 -2.37 5.70 -10.75
C PHE A 351 -3.39 6.79 -11.12
N TRP A 352 -3.45 7.18 -12.41
CA TRP A 352 -4.40 8.16 -12.90
C TRP A 352 -5.83 7.63 -12.77
N GLU A 353 -6.10 6.42 -13.21
CA GLU A 353 -7.43 5.80 -13.10
C GLU A 353 -7.83 5.56 -11.65
N ALA A 354 -6.92 5.04 -10.82
CA ALA A 354 -7.18 4.78 -9.41
C ALA A 354 -7.58 6.04 -8.64
N THR A 355 -7.11 7.21 -9.10
CA THR A 355 -7.43 8.52 -8.53
C THR A 355 -8.58 9.24 -9.23
N ASN A 356 -9.37 8.55 -10.06
CA ASN A 356 -10.45 9.12 -10.88
C ASN A 356 -10.00 10.27 -11.79
N GLY A 357 -8.76 10.19 -12.27
CA GLY A 357 -8.15 11.18 -13.16
C GLY A 357 -7.78 12.50 -12.48
N ILE A 358 -7.55 12.49 -11.17
CA ILE A 358 -7.17 13.68 -10.40
C ILE A 358 -5.65 13.71 -10.17
N GLY A 359 -5.10 12.57 -9.74
CA GLY A 359 -3.68 12.44 -9.41
C GLY A 359 -2.86 11.91 -10.59
N SER A 360 -1.58 12.24 -10.62
CA SER A 360 -0.63 11.63 -11.56
C SER A 360 0.71 11.34 -10.91
N ILE A 361 1.41 10.33 -11.42
CA ILE A 361 2.78 10.00 -11.05
C ILE A 361 3.68 10.19 -12.27
N ASN A 362 4.76 10.94 -12.10
CA ASN A 362 5.84 11.02 -13.07
C ASN A 362 6.92 10.01 -12.67
N ILE A 363 7.36 9.19 -13.63
CA ILE A 363 8.48 8.25 -13.44
C ILE A 363 9.62 8.68 -14.36
N GLY A 364 10.78 8.95 -13.76
CA GLY A 364 11.95 9.44 -14.47
C GLY A 364 13.16 9.57 -13.55
N ASN A 365 14.35 9.59 -14.16
CA ASN A 365 15.65 9.73 -13.52
C ASN A 365 16.21 11.15 -13.63
#